data_AF-A0A5E6NAN1-F1
#
_entry.id   AF-A0A5E6NAN1-F1
#
_cell.length_a   1.000
_cell.length_b   1.000
_cell.length_c   1.000
_cell.angle_alpha   90.00
_cell.angle_beta   90.00
_cell.angle_gamma   90.00
#
_symmetry.space_group_name_H-M   'P 1'
#
loop_
_entity.id
_entity.type
_entity.pdbx_description
1 polymer ?
#
loop_
_entity_poly.entity_id
_entity_poly.type
_entity_poly.pdbx_seq_one_letter_code
_entity_poly.pdbx_strand_id
1 'polypeptide(L)' 'MVYDKLGRMTQRTEAEGTSTWTYDTKSKGIGKPAVITGPNGYKKELSYDALGRVSSST' A
#
# COMPACT_ATOMS: atom_id res chain seq x y z
N MET A 1 -3.67 3.06 -14.61
CA MET A 1 -4.02 2.37 -13.35
C MET A 1 -3.70 0.89 -13.52
N VAL A 2 -3.01 0.27 -12.57
CA VAL A 2 -2.59 -1.13 -12.60
C VAL A 2 -3.18 -1.82 -11.39
N TYR A 3 -3.61 -3.07 -11.59
CA TYR A 3 -4.24 -3.89 -10.57
C TYR A 3 -3.56 -5.26 -10.49
N ASP A 4 -3.61 -5.89 -9.33
CA ASP A 4 -3.18 -7.27 -9.17
C ASP A 4 -4.26 -8.27 -9.62
N LYS A 5 -3.96 -9.56 -9.52
CA LYS A 5 -4.89 -10.65 -9.87
C LYS A 5 -6.16 -10.69 -9.02
N LEU A 6 -6.16 -10.04 -7.85
CA LEU A 6 -7.33 -9.91 -6.97
C LEU A 6 -8.14 -8.64 -7.26
N GLY A 7 -7.74 -7.85 -8.26
CA GLY A 7 -8.42 -6.59 -8.62
C GLY A 7 -8.08 -5.43 -7.68
N ARG A 8 -7.02 -5.51 -6.89
CA ARG A 8 -6.57 -4.43 -6.00
C ARG A 8 -5.61 -3.51 -6.73
N MET A 9 -5.73 -2.21 -6.52
CA MET A 9 -4.93 -1.20 -7.24
C MET A 9 -3.47 -1.21 -6.75
N THR A 10 -2.52 -1.57 -7.60
CA THR A 10 -1.08 -1.59 -7.27
C THR A 10 -0.35 -0.35 -7.76
N GLN A 11 -0.88 0.35 -8.77
CA GLN A 11 -0.28 1.59 -9.26
C GLN A 11 -1.34 2.50 -9.89
N ARG A 12 -1.19 3.80 -9.65
CA ARG A 12 -2.00 4.85 -10.25
C ARG A 12 -1.09 5.99 -10.65
N THR A 13 -1.08 6.29 -11.94
CA THR A 13 -0.38 7.46 -12.47
C THR A 13 -1.42 8.51 -12.81
N GLU A 14 -1.22 9.70 -12.29
CA GLU A 14 -2.03 10.89 -12.49
C GLU A 14 -1.15 12.05 -12.95
N ALA A 15 -1.75 13.18 -13.30
CA ALA A 15 -1.01 14.38 -13.70
C ALA A 15 -0.06 14.88 -12.59
N GLU A 16 -0.40 14.63 -11.32
CA GLU A 16 0.41 14.99 -10.15
C GLU A 16 1.57 14.00 -9.89
N GLY A 17 1.52 12.82 -10.52
CA GLY A 17 2.60 11.83 -10.51
C GLY A 17 2.12 10.39 -10.27
N THR A 18 3.02 9.52 -9.84
CA THR A 18 2.74 8.08 -9.72
C THR A 18 2.69 7.63 -8.26
N SER A 19 1.55 7.04 -7.89
CA SER A 19 1.35 6.35 -6.62
C SER A 19 1.40 4.85 -6.82
N THR A 20 2.03 4.12 -5.90
CA THR A 20 2.07 2.66 -5.89
C THR A 20 1.66 2.11 -4.53
N TRP A 21 1.02 0.94 -4.54
CA TRP A 21 0.59 0.22 -3.36
C TRP A 21 1.11 -1.21 -3.42
N THR A 22 1.82 -1.61 -2.38
CA THR A 22 2.33 -2.96 -2.18
C THR A 22 1.50 -3.62 -1.09
N TYR A 23 0.93 -4.78 -1.40
CA TYR A 23 0.05 -5.53 -0.49
C TYR A 23 0.76 -6.75 0.09
N ASP A 24 0.25 -7.26 1.21
CA ASP A 24 0.57 -8.60 1.75
C ASP A 24 2.03 -8.85 2.15
N THR A 25 2.89 -7.82 2.20
CA THR A 25 4.29 -7.99 2.62
C THR A 25 4.50 -7.90 4.14
N LYS A 26 3.48 -7.51 4.90
CA LYS A 26 3.53 -7.40 6.36
C LYS A 26 2.69 -8.49 7.02
N SER A 27 3.25 -9.08 8.07
CA SER A 27 2.53 -10.02 8.93
C SER A 27 1.21 -9.41 9.40
N LYS A 28 0.13 -10.18 9.32
CA LYS A 28 -1.25 -9.77 9.69
C LYS A 28 -1.86 -8.66 8.81
N GLY A 29 -1.16 -8.21 7.77
CA GLY A 29 -1.67 -7.29 6.75
C GLY A 29 -2.28 -7.97 5.53
N ILE A 30 -2.83 -9.18 5.68
CA ILE A 30 -3.39 -9.94 4.56
C ILE A 30 -4.60 -9.18 3.99
N GLY A 31 -4.58 -8.93 2.69
CA GLY A 31 -5.57 -8.12 1.97
C GLY A 31 -5.33 -6.61 2.04
N LYS A 32 -4.27 -6.13 2.72
CA LYS A 32 -4.10 -4.70 3.05
C LYS A 32 -2.74 -4.15 2.53
N PRO A 33 -2.67 -2.85 2.22
CA PRO A 33 -1.46 -2.25 1.66
C PRO A 33 -0.39 -2.08 2.74
N ALA A 34 0.70 -2.82 2.62
CA ALA A 34 1.85 -2.72 3.51
C ALA A 34 2.74 -1.50 3.23
N VAL A 35 2.84 -1.08 1.97
CA VAL A 35 3.62 0.11 1.58
C VAL A 35 2.82 0.91 0.57
N ILE A 36 2.81 2.22 0.74
CA ILE A 36 2.23 3.18 -0.18
C ILE A 36 3.34 4.13 -0.57
N THR A 37 3.66 4.23 -1.85
CA THR A 37 4.54 5.29 -2.36
C THR A 37 3.71 6.26 -3.16
N GLY A 38 4.06 7.53 -3.10
CA GLY A 38 3.43 8.59 -3.87
C GLY A 38 4.48 9.42 -4.60
N PRO A 39 4.03 10.39 -5.41
CA PRO A 39 4.92 11.38 -5.99
C PRO A 39 5.62 12.23 -4.92
N ASN A 40 6.65 12.96 -5.32
CA ASN A 40 7.44 13.85 -4.45
C ASN A 40 8.13 13.17 -3.27
N GLY A 41 8.51 11.90 -3.43
CA GLY A 41 9.23 11.13 -2.40
C GLY A 41 8.35 10.66 -1.25
N TYR A 42 7.02 10.76 -1.37
CA TYR A 42 6.10 10.24 -0.38
C TYR A 42 6.24 8.71 -0.28
N LYS A 43 6.51 8.22 0.92
CA LYS A 43 6.48 6.80 1.24
C LYS A 43 5.82 6.65 2.60
N LYS A 44 4.90 5.70 2.69
CA LYS A 44 4.21 5.33 3.90
C LYS A 44 4.22 3.82 4.05
N GLU A 45 4.84 3.32 5.10
CA GLU A 45 4.84 1.92 5.47
C GLU A 45 3.80 1.70 6.57
N LEU A 46 2.97 0.67 6.40
CA LEU A 46 1.91 0.32 7.33
C LEU A 46 2.28 -1.01 7.99
N SER A 47 2.11 -1.06 9.31
CA SER A 47 2.26 -2.28 10.10
C SER A 47 0.93 -2.62 10.77
N TYR A 48 0.70 -3.91 10.98
CA TYR A 48 -0.60 -4.40 11.46
C TYR A 48 -0.47 -5.14 12.79
N ASP A 49 -1.46 -4.95 13.66
CA ASP A 49 -1.58 -5.70 14.90
C ASP A 49 -2.09 -7.14 14.65
N ALA A 50 -2.17 -7.94 15.71
CA ALA A 50 -2.66 -9.32 15.63
C ALA A 50 -4.08 -9.46 15.07
N LEU A 51 -4.88 -8.38 15.11
CA LEU A 51 -6.26 -8.29 14.63
C LEU A 51 -6.33 -7.73 13.19
N GLY A 52 -5.20 -7.45 12.54
CA GLY A 52 -5.14 -6.91 11.18
C GLY A 52 -5.51 -5.44 11.07
N ARG A 53 -5.47 -4.69 12.18
CA ARG A 53 -5.68 -3.24 12.21
C ARG A 53 -4.34 -2.53 12.08
N VAL A 54 -4.34 -1.33 11.51
CA VAL A 54 -3.12 -0.53 11.39
C VAL A 54 -2.62 -0.20 12.80
N SER A 55 -1.47 -0.74 13.16
CA SER A 55 -0.82 -0.52 14.45
C SER A 55 0.22 0.58 14.39
N SER A 56 0.85 0.78 13.22
CA SER A 56 1.83 1.82 13.00
C SER A 56 1.84 2.24 11.55
N SER A 57 2.13 3.51 11.30
CA SER A 57 2.43 4.01 9.98
C SER A 57 3.63 4.94 10.03
N THR A 58 4.63 4.71 9.18
CA THR A 58 5.86 5.49 9.08
C THR A 58 6.01 6.06 7.69
#